data_AF-A0A6V7KN32-F1
#
_entry.id   AF-A0A6V7KN32-F1
#
_cell.length_a   1.000
_cell.length_b   1.000
_cell.length_c   1.000
_cell.angle_alpha   90.00
_cell.angle_beta   90.00
_cell.angle_gamma   90.00
#
_symmetry.space_group_name_H-M   'P 1'
#
loop_
_entity.id
_entity.type
_entity.pdbx_description
1 polymer ?
#
loop_
_entity_poly.entity_id
_entity_poly.type
_entity_poly.pdbx_seq_one_letter_code
_entity_poly.pdbx_strand_id
1 'polypeptide(L)'
;MFTVKILRQHAPTCYFIRHATKLSIRDALNSAMDEELANDDKVFIIGEEVAQYDGAYKVTKGLWKKYGDKRVIDTPITEAGFTGIAIGAALAGLRPICEFMTFNFSMQAIDRVVNAAAKNLYMSSGMFPVPIVFRGPNGNAKGLAAQHSQCFA
;
A
#
# COMPACT_ATOMS: atom_id res chain seq x y z
N MET A 1 25.47 -47.00 -4.61
CA MET A 1 25.82 -46.72 -6.01
C MET A 1 24.51 -46.59 -6.78
N PHE A 2 23.87 -45.43 -6.72
CA PHE A 2 24.11 -44.23 -7.54
C PHE A 2 23.45 -44.33 -8.93
N THR A 3 22.44 -43.47 -9.09
CA THR A 3 22.18 -42.63 -10.27
C THR A 3 21.46 -43.26 -11.46
N VAL A 4 20.18 -42.95 -11.61
CA VAL A 4 19.59 -42.71 -12.95
C VAL A 4 19.32 -41.22 -13.07
N LYS A 5 20.19 -40.60 -13.84
CA LYS A 5 20.19 -39.20 -14.27
C LYS A 5 19.10 -39.08 -15.36
N ILE A 6 17.96 -38.45 -15.08
CA ILE A 6 17.07 -37.99 -16.15
C ILE A 6 17.38 -36.51 -16.39
N LEU A 7 18.25 -36.29 -17.37
CA LEU A 7 18.57 -35.00 -17.93
C LEU A 7 17.35 -34.45 -18.69
N ARG A 8 16.93 -33.24 -18.31
CA ARG A 8 16.50 -32.13 -19.18
C ARG A 8 15.87 -32.52 -20.53
N GLN A 9 14.54 -32.54 -20.59
CA GLN A 9 13.81 -32.20 -21.83
C GLN A 9 12.53 -31.41 -21.47
N HIS A 10 12.48 -30.18 -21.97
CA HIS A 10 11.36 -29.24 -22.13
C HIS A 10 10.23 -29.21 -21.08
N ALA A 11 10.28 -28.19 -20.23
CA ALA A 11 9.10 -27.74 -19.48
C ALA A 11 8.09 -27.09 -20.45
N PRO A 12 6.85 -27.59 -20.57
CA PRO A 12 5.76 -26.77 -21.05
C PRO A 12 5.44 -25.74 -19.96
N THR A 13 5.31 -24.48 -20.36
CA THR A 13 4.92 -23.34 -19.55
C THR A 13 3.53 -23.58 -18.96
N CYS A 14 3.45 -24.31 -17.85
CA CYS A 14 2.21 -24.50 -17.12
C CYS A 14 1.95 -23.22 -16.32
N TYR A 15 1.20 -22.29 -16.91
CA TYR A 15 0.58 -21.20 -16.17
C TYR A 15 -0.29 -21.84 -15.08
N PHE A 16 0.18 -21.80 -13.84
CA PHE A 16 -0.65 -22.09 -12.67
C PHE A 16 -1.72 -20.99 -12.57
N ILE A 17 -2.83 -21.15 -13.29
CA ILE A 17 -4.02 -20.34 -13.05
C ILE A 17 -4.57 -20.81 -11.70
N ARG A 18 -4.20 -20.12 -10.63
CA ARG A 18 -4.88 -20.25 -9.34
C ARG A 18 -6.37 -19.99 -9.59
N HIS A 19 -7.23 -20.82 -9.00
CA HIS A 19 -8.69 -20.72 -9.12
C HIS A 19 -9.15 -19.26 -8.98
N ALA A 20 -9.78 -18.72 -10.03
CA ALA A 20 -10.28 -17.34 -10.01
C ALA A 20 -11.56 -17.26 -9.18
N THR A 21 -11.42 -16.93 -7.89
CA THR A 21 -12.55 -16.61 -7.01
C THR A 21 -13.08 -15.22 -7.31
N LYS A 22 -14.41 -15.07 -7.37
CA LYS A 22 -15.07 -13.77 -7.54
C LYS A 22 -14.93 -12.97 -6.25
N LEU A 23 -14.12 -11.91 -6.29
CA LEU A 23 -13.88 -10.99 -5.17
C LEU A 23 -14.40 -9.60 -5.50
N SER A 24 -14.86 -8.86 -4.49
CA SER A 24 -15.05 -7.42 -4.66
C SER A 24 -13.68 -6.73 -4.74
N ILE A 25 -13.61 -5.54 -5.36
CA ILE A 25 -12.36 -4.77 -5.42
C ILE A 25 -11.83 -4.48 -4.00
N ARG A 26 -12.74 -4.23 -3.05
CA ARG A 26 -12.39 -4.06 -1.63
C ARG A 26 -11.68 -5.29 -1.08
N ASP A 27 -12.25 -6.48 -1.30
CA ASP A 27 -11.68 -7.72 -0.76
C ASP A 27 -10.36 -8.08 -1.44
N ALA A 28 -10.23 -7.78 -2.74
CA ALA A 28 -8.98 -7.97 -3.48
C ALA A 28 -7.85 -7.04 -2.98
N LEU A 29 -8.17 -5.77 -2.68
CA LEU A 29 -7.20 -4.85 -2.08
C LEU A 29 -6.84 -5.28 -0.65
N ASN A 30 -7.81 -5.74 0.13
CA ASN A 30 -7.57 -6.28 1.47
C ASN A 30 -6.66 -7.51 1.42
N SER A 31 -6.94 -8.48 0.54
CA SER A 31 -6.14 -9.70 0.41
C SER A 31 -4.71 -9.39 -0.04
N ALA A 32 -4.54 -8.45 -0.97
CA ALA A 32 -3.20 -8.03 -1.41
C ALA A 32 -2.38 -7.44 -0.25
N MET A 33 -2.98 -6.58 0.57
CA MET A 33 -2.30 -6.05 1.76
C MET A 33 -2.06 -7.12 2.82
N ASP A 34 -2.99 -8.06 3.00
CA ASP A 34 -2.83 -9.15 3.96
C ASP A 34 -1.66 -10.07 3.58
N GLU A 35 -1.54 -10.42 2.29
CA GLU A 35 -0.43 -11.21 1.76
C GLU A 35 0.91 -10.50 1.97
N GLU A 36 1.01 -9.21 1.64
CA GLU A 36 2.26 -8.46 1.80
C GLU A 36 2.63 -8.22 3.27
N LEU A 37 1.64 -7.98 4.14
CA LEU A 37 1.87 -7.88 5.59
C LEU A 37 2.36 -9.21 6.19
N ALA A 38 1.88 -10.35 5.69
CA ALA A 38 2.34 -11.67 6.10
C ALA A 38 3.75 -11.99 5.56
N ASN A 39 4.08 -11.52 4.36
CA ASN A 39 5.33 -11.85 3.67
C ASN A 39 6.52 -11.01 4.14
N ASP A 40 6.31 -9.74 4.52
CA ASP A 40 7.38 -8.83 4.89
C ASP A 40 7.04 -8.03 6.16
N ASP A 41 7.81 -8.29 7.23
CA ASP A 41 7.68 -7.61 8.53
C ASP A 41 7.96 -6.10 8.48
N LYS A 42 8.59 -5.62 7.41
CA LYS A 42 8.84 -4.19 7.17
C LYS A 42 7.64 -3.46 6.58
N VAL A 43 6.65 -4.18 6.08
CA VAL A 43 5.43 -3.60 5.52
C VAL A 43 4.49 -3.20 6.66
N PHE A 44 3.98 -1.99 6.63
CA PHE A 44 2.97 -1.54 7.59
C PHE A 44 2.02 -0.54 6.92
N ILE A 45 0.82 -0.43 7.47
CA ILE A 45 -0.21 0.49 6.99
C ILE A 45 -0.29 1.69 7.94
N ILE A 46 -0.36 2.89 7.39
CA ILE A 46 -0.51 4.14 8.14
C ILE A 46 -1.53 5.04 7.45
N GLY A 47 -2.45 5.61 8.22
CA GLY A 47 -3.44 6.56 7.70
C GLY A 47 -4.58 6.82 8.67
N GLU A 48 -5.55 7.58 8.22
CA GLU A 48 -6.73 7.93 9.02
C GLU A 48 -7.74 6.76 9.05
N GLU A 49 -8.15 6.36 10.25
CA GLU A 49 -9.18 5.33 10.49
C GLU A 49 -8.88 3.95 9.87
N VAL A 50 -7.61 3.65 9.58
CA VAL A 50 -7.19 2.40 8.95
C VAL A 50 -7.16 1.22 9.92
N ALA A 51 -7.05 1.46 11.22
CA ALA A 51 -6.84 0.43 12.23
C ALA A 51 -8.13 0.06 12.98
N GLN A 52 -8.48 0.76 14.06
CA GLN A 52 -9.58 0.34 14.94
C GLN A 52 -10.96 0.48 14.27
N TYR A 53 -11.08 1.38 13.31
CA TYR A 53 -12.31 1.61 12.55
C TYR A 53 -12.47 0.62 11.38
N ASP A 54 -11.54 -0.32 11.17
CA ASP A 54 -11.52 -1.25 10.03
C ASP A 54 -11.46 -0.54 8.65
N GLY A 55 -11.01 0.70 8.57
CA GLY A 55 -10.95 1.52 7.35
C GLY A 55 -12.24 2.27 7.04
N ALA A 56 -12.12 3.51 6.53
CA ALA A 56 -13.25 4.34 6.10
C ALA A 56 -14.14 3.62 5.06
N TYR A 57 -13.51 2.99 4.06
CA TYR A 57 -14.20 2.20 3.03
C TYR A 57 -14.16 0.68 3.27
N LYS A 58 -13.76 0.25 4.47
CA LYS A 58 -13.62 -1.16 4.86
C LYS A 58 -12.56 -1.96 4.08
N VAL A 59 -11.57 -1.28 3.50
CA VAL A 59 -10.49 -1.91 2.74
C VAL A 59 -9.45 -2.56 3.65
N THR A 60 -9.19 -2.02 4.85
CA THR A 60 -8.23 -2.55 5.83
C THR A 60 -8.89 -3.41 6.92
N LYS A 61 -10.14 -3.83 6.70
CA LYS A 61 -10.94 -4.59 7.66
C LYS A 61 -10.20 -5.83 8.17
N GLY A 62 -10.15 -6.01 9.48
CA GLY A 62 -9.57 -7.17 10.15
C GLY A 62 -8.04 -7.20 10.19
N LEU A 63 -7.34 -6.34 9.46
CA LEU A 63 -5.86 -6.33 9.43
C LEU A 63 -5.27 -5.89 10.77
N TRP A 64 -5.86 -4.88 11.41
CA TRP A 64 -5.41 -4.44 12.74
C TRP A 64 -5.56 -5.55 13.79
N LYS A 65 -6.69 -6.29 13.76
CA LYS A 65 -6.91 -7.42 14.69
C LYS A 65 -5.89 -8.55 14.48
N LYS A 66 -5.39 -8.72 13.25
CA LYS A 66 -4.43 -9.76 12.89
C LYS A 66 -2.97 -9.36 13.20
N TYR A 67 -2.59 -8.12 12.93
CA TYR A 67 -1.18 -7.68 12.99
C TYR A 67 -0.86 -6.67 14.11
N GLY A 68 -1.88 -6.10 14.75
CA GLY A 68 -1.75 -5.19 15.88
C GLY A 68 -1.25 -3.77 15.55
N ASP A 69 -1.06 -2.99 16.62
CA ASP A 69 -0.82 -1.54 16.56
C ASP A 69 0.50 -1.15 15.88
N LYS A 70 1.47 -2.07 15.78
CA LYS A 70 2.76 -1.79 15.13
C LYS A 70 2.69 -1.86 13.60
N ARG A 71 1.70 -2.57 13.07
CA ARG A 71 1.61 -2.91 11.64
C ARG A 71 0.45 -2.20 10.95
N VAL A 72 -0.57 -1.78 11.70
CA VAL A 72 -1.69 -0.98 11.20
C VAL A 72 -1.90 0.19 12.17
N ILE A 73 -1.55 1.40 11.74
CA ILE A 73 -1.40 2.58 12.60
C ILE A 73 -2.44 3.62 12.20
N ASP A 74 -3.33 3.95 13.15
CA ASP A 74 -4.23 5.10 13.03
C ASP A 74 -3.46 6.41 13.27
N THR A 75 -3.70 7.41 12.41
CA THR A 75 -3.07 8.72 12.52
C THR A 75 -4.07 9.82 12.86
N PRO A 76 -3.62 10.94 13.45
CA PRO A 76 -4.41 12.16 13.47
C PRO A 76 -4.67 12.68 12.05
N ILE A 77 -5.65 13.56 11.90
CA ILE A 77 -6.02 14.20 10.62
C ILE A 77 -4.95 15.24 10.26
N THR A 78 -3.88 14.77 9.62
CA THR A 78 -2.73 15.57 9.20
C THR A 78 -1.99 14.86 8.07
N GLU A 79 -2.49 15.03 6.86
CA GLU A 79 -2.01 14.35 5.67
C GLU A 79 -0.53 14.63 5.41
N ALA A 80 -0.11 15.88 5.52
CA ALA A 80 1.30 16.25 5.38
C ALA A 80 2.19 15.63 6.48
N GLY A 81 1.65 15.49 7.70
CA GLY A 81 2.34 14.95 8.86
C GLY A 81 2.63 13.46 8.68
N PHE A 82 1.58 12.65 8.56
CA PHE A 82 1.76 11.20 8.45
C PHE A 82 2.44 10.80 7.13
N THR A 83 2.24 11.54 6.04
CA THR A 83 2.96 11.31 4.78
C THR A 83 4.46 11.53 4.95
N GLY A 84 4.86 12.59 5.68
CA GLY A 84 6.27 12.83 5.99
C GLY A 84 6.87 11.72 6.86
N ILE A 85 6.13 11.27 7.87
CA ILE A 85 6.54 10.14 8.73
C ILE A 85 6.70 8.87 7.91
N ALA A 86 5.76 8.57 7.01
CA ALA A 86 5.83 7.41 6.13
C ALA A 86 7.06 7.47 5.21
N ILE A 87 7.36 8.63 4.61
CA ILE A 87 8.57 8.80 3.79
C ILE A 87 9.84 8.60 4.63
N GLY A 88 9.88 9.17 5.83
CA GLY A 88 11.00 8.97 6.76
C GLY A 88 11.20 7.50 7.15
N ALA A 89 10.12 6.79 7.43
CA ALA A 89 10.14 5.35 7.69
C ALA A 89 10.63 4.55 6.47
N ALA A 90 10.22 4.92 5.27
CA ALA A 90 10.69 4.29 4.03
C ALA A 90 12.21 4.49 3.85
N LEU A 91 12.71 5.69 4.12
CA LEU A 91 14.15 6.00 4.09
C LEU A 91 14.94 5.23 5.17
N ALA A 92 14.33 4.97 6.32
CA ALA A 92 14.89 4.13 7.38
C ALA A 92 14.84 2.63 7.06
N GLY A 93 14.31 2.23 5.90
CA GLY A 93 14.30 0.85 5.42
C GLY A 93 13.00 0.08 5.66
N LEU A 94 11.93 0.74 6.13
CA LEU A 94 10.58 0.15 6.18
C LEU A 94 9.85 0.29 4.84
N ARG A 95 8.66 -0.31 4.72
CA ARG A 95 7.85 -0.32 3.50
C ARG A 95 6.41 0.12 3.77
N PRO A 96 6.18 1.42 4.00
CA PRO A 96 4.87 1.94 4.36
C PRO A 96 3.86 1.89 3.22
N ILE A 97 2.63 1.52 3.56
CA ILE A 97 1.42 1.72 2.77
C ILE A 97 0.67 2.88 3.42
N CYS A 98 0.79 4.06 2.82
CA CYS A 98 0.19 5.30 3.28
C CYS A 98 -1.21 5.46 2.64
N GLU A 99 -2.25 5.50 3.46
CA GLU A 99 -3.64 5.63 3.01
C GLU A 99 -4.18 7.05 3.24
N PHE A 100 -4.60 7.71 2.17
CA PHE A 100 -5.43 8.91 2.24
C PHE A 100 -6.91 8.49 2.20
N MET A 101 -7.73 9.06 3.08
CA MET A 101 -9.19 8.77 3.10
C MET A 101 -9.83 9.03 1.74
N THR A 102 -9.38 10.08 1.04
CA THR A 102 -9.61 10.30 -0.39
C THR A 102 -8.43 11.06 -0.99
N PHE A 103 -8.13 10.85 -2.28
CA PHE A 103 -7.06 11.58 -2.96
C PHE A 103 -7.31 13.10 -3.03
N ASN A 104 -8.55 13.58 -2.88
CA ASN A 104 -8.81 15.02 -2.73
C ASN A 104 -7.98 15.62 -1.58
N PHE A 105 -7.83 14.89 -0.49
CA PHE A 105 -7.09 15.33 0.70
C PHE A 105 -5.57 15.16 0.56
N SER A 106 -5.13 14.33 -0.39
CA SER A 106 -3.70 14.20 -0.72
C SER A 106 -3.07 15.53 -1.17
N MET A 107 -3.89 16.50 -1.62
CA MET A 107 -3.41 17.85 -1.93
C MET A 107 -2.69 18.52 -0.75
N GLN A 108 -3.09 18.24 0.49
CA GLN A 108 -2.41 18.76 1.68
C GLN A 108 -0.99 18.17 1.84
N ALA A 109 -0.76 16.97 1.31
CA ALA A 109 0.51 16.24 1.40
C ALA A 109 1.31 16.19 0.08
N ILE A 110 0.83 16.86 -0.98
CA ILE A 110 1.38 16.70 -2.33
C ILE A 110 2.85 17.12 -2.43
N ASP A 111 3.27 18.12 -1.66
CA ASP A 111 4.68 18.51 -1.54
C ASP A 111 5.54 17.33 -1.09
N ARG A 112 5.07 16.54 -0.12
CA ARG A 112 5.79 15.36 0.39
C ARG A 112 5.86 14.26 -0.65
N VAL A 113 4.76 14.02 -1.37
CA VAL A 113 4.73 13.02 -2.45
C VAL A 113 5.69 13.41 -3.60
N VAL A 114 5.60 14.65 -4.07
CA VAL A 114 6.31 15.11 -5.27
C VAL A 114 7.76 15.46 -4.98
N ASN A 115 8.02 16.26 -3.95
CA ASN A 115 9.36 16.77 -3.68
C ASN A 115 10.18 15.85 -2.78
N ALA A 116 9.56 15.26 -1.75
CA ALA A 116 10.28 14.44 -0.78
C ALA A 116 10.35 12.95 -1.16
N ALA A 117 9.31 12.34 -1.75
CA ALA A 117 9.34 10.93 -2.14
C ALA A 117 9.86 10.74 -3.57
N ALA A 118 9.18 11.30 -4.57
CA ALA A 118 9.41 10.96 -5.98
C ALA A 118 10.82 11.34 -6.48
N LYS A 119 11.36 12.49 -6.04
CA LYS A 119 12.66 12.99 -6.50
C LYS A 119 13.85 12.44 -5.72
N ASN A 120 13.65 11.83 -4.56
CA ASN A 120 14.74 11.54 -3.62
C ASN A 120 15.77 10.56 -4.17
N LEU A 121 15.34 9.50 -4.85
CA LEU A 121 16.26 8.54 -5.45
C LEU A 121 17.16 9.19 -6.50
N TYR A 122 16.61 10.10 -7.30
CA TYR A 122 17.36 10.84 -8.32
C TYR A 122 18.33 11.85 -7.68
N MET A 123 17.86 12.67 -6.75
CA MET A 123 18.68 13.68 -6.06
C MET A 123 19.83 13.05 -5.26
N SER A 124 19.61 11.86 -4.69
CA SER A 124 20.61 11.12 -3.95
C SER A 124 21.55 10.28 -4.81
N SER A 125 21.52 10.42 -6.14
CA SER A 125 22.33 9.62 -7.07
C SER A 125 22.16 8.11 -6.86
N GLY A 126 20.94 7.67 -6.55
CA GLY A 126 20.61 6.27 -6.32
C GLY A 126 20.86 5.76 -4.90
N MET A 127 21.38 6.58 -3.97
CA MET A 127 21.75 6.12 -2.63
C MET A 127 20.55 5.90 -1.69
N PHE A 128 19.51 6.72 -1.81
CA PHE A 128 18.38 6.70 -0.87
C PHE A 128 17.05 6.45 -1.59
N PRO A 129 16.66 5.18 -1.82
CA PRO A 129 15.34 4.84 -2.33
C PRO A 129 14.24 5.09 -1.29
N VAL A 130 13.04 5.45 -1.77
CA VAL A 130 11.84 5.63 -0.93
C VAL A 130 10.79 4.59 -1.32
N PRO A 131 10.86 3.35 -0.81
CA PRO A 131 9.90 2.29 -1.11
C PRO A 131 8.57 2.52 -0.36
N ILE A 132 7.70 3.36 -0.92
CA ILE A 132 6.41 3.74 -0.34
C ILE A 132 5.26 3.53 -1.33
N VAL A 133 4.08 3.18 -0.81
CA VAL A 133 2.82 3.14 -1.58
C VAL A 133 1.87 4.20 -1.04
N PHE A 134 1.36 5.08 -1.90
CA PHE A 134 0.25 5.98 -1.59
C PHE A 134 -1.04 5.41 -2.18
N ARG A 135 -2.06 5.19 -1.35
CA ARG A 135 -3.36 4.68 -1.80
C ARG A 135 -4.53 5.46 -1.21
N GLY A 136 -5.70 5.27 -1.83
CA GLY A 136 -6.94 5.94 -1.46
C GLY A 136 -7.91 5.92 -2.64
N PRO A 137 -9.21 6.17 -2.42
CA PRO A 137 -10.16 6.37 -3.50
C PRO A 137 -9.89 7.70 -4.23
N ASN A 138 -9.94 7.65 -5.55
CA ASN A 138 -9.74 8.78 -6.46
C ASN A 138 -10.92 8.88 -7.45
N GLY A 139 -11.27 10.09 -7.86
CA GLY A 139 -12.38 10.34 -8.80
C GLY A 139 -13.72 10.58 -8.11
N ASN A 140 -14.80 10.40 -8.86
CA ASN A 140 -16.15 10.70 -8.40
C ASN A 140 -16.77 9.58 -7.55
N ALA A 141 -17.72 9.97 -6.71
CA ALA A 141 -18.64 9.05 -6.05
C ALA A 141 -20.04 9.67 -5.95
N LYS A 142 -21.01 8.91 -5.45
CA LYS A 142 -22.41 9.32 -5.44
C LYS A 142 -22.66 10.40 -4.38
N GLY A 143 -22.91 11.64 -4.82
CA GLY A 143 -23.43 12.72 -3.97
C GLY A 143 -22.39 13.44 -3.09
N LEU A 144 -21.09 13.39 -3.42
CA LEU A 144 -20.05 13.99 -2.58
C LEU A 144 -19.65 15.44 -2.96
N ALA A 145 -20.35 16.04 -3.92
CA ALA A 145 -20.12 17.42 -4.39
C ALA A 145 -18.68 17.68 -4.88
N ALA A 146 -18.29 18.96 -4.97
CA ALA A 146 -17.08 19.40 -5.67
C ALA A 146 -15.76 18.95 -5.00
N GLN A 147 -15.69 18.98 -3.67
CA GLN A 147 -14.43 18.78 -2.93
C GLN A 147 -14.05 17.31 -2.69
N HIS A 148 -14.88 16.37 -3.14
CA HIS A 148 -14.67 14.93 -2.95
C HIS A 148 -14.76 14.14 -4.28
N SER A 149 -14.71 14.83 -5.41
CA SER A 149 -14.93 14.21 -6.73
C SER A 149 -13.81 14.50 -7.74
N GLN A 150 -12.70 15.08 -7.30
CA GLN A 150 -11.56 15.37 -8.17
C GLN A 150 -10.83 14.08 -8.59
N CYS A 151 -10.40 14.03 -9.85
CA CYS A 151 -9.55 12.97 -10.38
C CYS A 151 -8.12 13.49 -10.54
N PHE A 152 -7.15 12.74 -10.01
CA PHE A 152 -5.71 13.04 -10.10
C PHE A 152 -4.96 12.18 -11.14
N ALA A 153 -5.68 11.42 -11.96
CA ALA A 153 -5.15 10.54 -13.00
C ALA A 153 -5.17 11.21 -14.38
#